data_AF-A0A2E2DB00-F1
#
_entry.id   AF-A0A2E2DB00-F1
#
_cell.length_a   1.000
_cell.length_b   1.000
_cell.length_c   1.000
_cell.angle_alpha   90.00
_cell.angle_beta   90.00
_cell.angle_gamma   90.00
#
_symmetry.space_group_name_H-M   'P 1'
#
loop_
_entity.id
_entity.type
_entity.pdbx_description
1 polymer ?
#
loop_
_entity_poly.entity_id
_entity_poly.type
_entity_poly.pdbx_seq_one_letter_code
_entity_poly.pdbx_strand_id
1 'polypeptide(L)'
;MKTQQSGAALIVSLIMLLLLTMIGIFAMRTGVMEEKMAANQIDRDIAFKAAEVALRAGEGTVLNWVNLPICSDTGAPGCWTKQSMDPVGTDATPWWLQRNAAWWTANGTAATQPQGAVSPPRYVIEEIIKPGNSNGNKPRDQQQGGAKFYRVTARGVGGSVQSVVLLQSVVRMR
;
A
#
# COMPACT_ATOMS: atom_id res chain seq x y z
N MET A 1 -73.48 29.20 -21.53
CA MET A 1 -72.35 29.96 -20.95
C MET A 1 -71.17 29.02 -20.87
N LYS A 2 -70.10 29.23 -21.66
CA LYS A 2 -68.95 28.32 -21.72
C LYS A 2 -67.73 29.08 -21.17
N THR A 3 -67.36 28.77 -19.93
CA THR A 3 -66.21 29.37 -19.25
C THR A 3 -64.93 28.87 -19.92
N GLN A 4 -64.16 29.79 -20.50
CA GLN A 4 -62.84 29.50 -21.05
C GLN A 4 -61.83 29.41 -19.89
N GLN A 5 -61.52 28.18 -19.49
CA GLN A 5 -60.39 27.88 -18.63
C GLN A 5 -59.13 27.80 -19.52
N SER A 6 -58.42 28.91 -19.68
CA SER A 6 -57.21 28.96 -20.51
C SER A 6 -56.17 29.86 -19.85
N GLY A 7 -55.22 29.23 -19.14
CA GLY A 7 -54.05 29.90 -18.59
C GLY A 7 -53.25 29.07 -17.57
N ALA A 8 -53.92 28.30 -16.71
CA ALA A 8 -53.26 27.59 -15.62
C ALA A 8 -52.57 26.27 -16.02
N ALA A 9 -53.06 25.59 -17.06
CA ALA A 9 -52.57 24.26 -17.45
C ALA A 9 -51.08 24.25 -17.84
N LEU A 10 -50.62 25.28 -18.57
CA LEU A 10 -49.21 25.42 -18.97
C LEU A 10 -48.29 25.55 -17.75
N ILE A 11 -48.65 26.41 -16.79
CA ILE A 11 -47.86 26.67 -15.58
C ILE A 11 -47.76 25.40 -14.74
N VAL A 12 -48.88 24.69 -14.53
CA VAL A 12 -48.90 23.43 -13.78
C VAL A 12 -48.04 22.36 -14.47
N SER A 13 -48.12 22.26 -15.80
CA SER A 13 -47.30 21.31 -16.57
C SER A 13 -45.79 21.62 -16.47
N LEU A 14 -45.41 22.90 -16.47
CA LEU A 14 -44.01 23.32 -16.34
C LEU A 14 -43.47 23.04 -14.94
N ILE A 15 -44.28 23.30 -13.90
CA ILE A 15 -43.91 22.97 -12.51
C ILE A 15 -43.74 21.46 -12.37
N MET A 16 -44.66 20.66 -12.88
CA MET A 16 -44.53 19.19 -12.85
C MET A 16 -43.30 18.69 -13.60
N LEU A 17 -43.02 19.23 -14.79
CA LEU A 17 -41.81 18.90 -15.55
C LEU A 17 -40.54 19.25 -14.76
N LEU A 18 -40.51 20.42 -14.12
CA LEU A 18 -39.39 20.85 -13.29
C LEU A 18 -39.19 19.94 -12.07
N LEU A 19 -40.28 19.52 -11.40
CA LEU A 19 -40.20 18.58 -10.28
C LEU A 19 -39.66 17.21 -10.72
N LEU A 20 -40.15 16.68 -11.84
CA LEU A 20 -39.70 15.39 -12.39
C LEU A 20 -38.21 15.44 -12.79
N THR A 21 -37.76 16.52 -13.43
CA THR A 21 -36.34 16.68 -13.80
C THR A 21 -35.45 16.77 -12.57
N MET A 22 -35.89 17.47 -11.51
CA MET A 22 -35.14 17.58 -10.26
C MET A 22 -34.98 16.22 -9.58
N ILE A 23 -36.05 15.43 -9.48
CA ILE A 23 -36.01 14.06 -8.95
C ILE A 23 -35.08 13.16 -9.78
N GLY A 24 -35.18 13.26 -11.12
CA GLY A 24 -34.30 12.52 -12.03
C GLY A 24 -32.82 12.81 -11.80
N ILE A 25 -32.45 14.08 -11.62
CA ILE A 25 -31.07 14.49 -11.35
C ILE A 25 -30.58 13.95 -9.99
N PHE A 26 -31.41 14.00 -8.95
CA PHE A 26 -31.04 13.47 -7.64
C PHE A 26 -30.73 11.97 -7.68
N ALA A 27 -31.55 11.19 -8.37
CA ALA A 27 -31.33 9.74 -8.54
C ALA A 27 -30.04 9.42 -9.33
N MET A 28 -29.67 10.25 -10.32
CA MET A 28 -28.40 10.08 -11.05
C MET A 28 -27.18 10.39 -10.18
N ARG A 29 -27.27 11.41 -9.31
CA ARG A 29 -26.16 11.82 -8.44
C ARG A 29 -25.76 10.72 -7.45
N THR A 30 -26.72 9.96 -6.92
CA THR A 30 -26.44 8.83 -6.03
C THR A 30 -25.69 7.71 -6.74
N GLY A 31 -26.10 7.35 -7.97
CA GLY A 31 -25.42 6.31 -8.75
C GLY A 31 -23.96 6.64 -9.06
N VAL A 32 -23.67 7.90 -9.40
CA VAL A 32 -22.28 8.36 -9.63
C VAL A 32 -21.42 8.26 -8.37
N MET A 33 -22.00 8.50 -7.18
CA MET A 33 -21.26 8.39 -5.93
C MET A 33 -20.95 6.93 -5.59
N GLU A 34 -21.92 6.03 -5.78
CA GLU A 34 -21.73 4.58 -5.61
C GLU A 34 -20.67 4.02 -6.55
N GLU A 35 -20.68 4.44 -7.82
CA GLU A 35 -19.65 4.06 -8.79
C GLU A 35 -18.25 4.50 -8.36
N LYS A 36 -18.10 5.74 -7.88
CA LYS A 36 -16.81 6.25 -7.37
C LYS A 36 -16.34 5.50 -6.13
N MET A 37 -17.25 5.16 -5.22
CA MET A 37 -16.92 4.35 -4.04
C MET A 37 -16.49 2.94 -4.43
N ALA A 38 -17.21 2.31 -5.36
CA ALA A 38 -16.86 0.99 -5.88
C ALA A 38 -15.49 1.00 -6.59
N ALA A 39 -15.21 2.01 -7.40
CA ALA A 39 -13.92 2.17 -8.06
C ALA A 39 -12.76 2.32 -7.06
N ASN A 40 -12.94 3.16 -6.02
CA ASN A 40 -11.94 3.32 -4.96
C ASN A 40 -11.72 2.02 -4.16
N GLN A 41 -12.79 1.26 -3.89
CA GLN A 41 -12.69 -0.02 -3.21
C GLN A 41 -11.90 -1.03 -4.04
N ILE A 42 -12.22 -1.16 -5.33
CA ILE A 42 -11.48 -2.04 -6.26
C ILE A 42 -9.99 -1.66 -6.31
N ASP A 43 -9.70 -0.36 -6.39
CA ASP A 43 -8.33 0.15 -6.43
C ASP A 43 -7.53 -0.17 -5.15
N ARG A 44 -8.18 -0.09 -3.99
CA ARG A 44 -7.59 -0.52 -2.71
C ARG A 44 -7.38 -2.02 -2.63
N ASP A 45 -8.32 -2.83 -3.12
CA ASP A 45 -8.21 -4.29 -3.12
C ASP A 45 -7.04 -4.75 -4.01
N ILE A 46 -6.84 -4.10 -5.16
CA ILE A 46 -5.68 -4.34 -6.03
C ILE A 46 -4.39 -3.97 -5.29
N ALA A 47 -4.34 -2.80 -4.65
CA ALA A 47 -3.17 -2.37 -3.90
C ALA A 47 -2.82 -3.34 -2.76
N PHE A 48 -3.83 -3.87 -2.06
CA PHE A 48 -3.66 -4.86 -1.00
C PHE A 48 -3.08 -6.17 -1.53
N LYS A 49 -3.66 -6.72 -2.62
CA LYS A 49 -3.13 -7.92 -3.29
C LYS A 49 -1.68 -7.70 -3.76
N ALA A 50 -1.38 -6.52 -4.30
CA ALA A 50 -0.02 -6.16 -4.70
C ALA A 50 0.95 -6.15 -3.51
N ALA A 51 0.54 -5.56 -2.38
CA ALA A 51 1.33 -5.55 -1.16
C ALA A 51 1.56 -6.98 -0.63
N GLU A 52 0.55 -7.85 -0.70
CA GLU A 52 0.68 -9.25 -0.27
C GLU A 52 1.67 -10.04 -1.14
N VAL A 53 1.64 -9.84 -2.46
CA VAL A 53 2.62 -10.48 -3.38
C VAL A 53 4.05 -10.05 -3.03
N ALA A 54 4.28 -8.76 -2.81
CA ALA A 54 5.59 -8.27 -2.39
C ALA A 54 5.99 -8.77 -0.99
N LEU A 55 5.04 -8.87 -0.06
CA LEU A 55 5.29 -9.38 1.28
C LEU A 55 5.76 -10.84 1.22
N ARG A 56 5.01 -11.71 0.54
CA ARG A 56 5.36 -13.13 0.36
C ARG A 56 6.70 -13.31 -0.35
N ALA A 57 7.01 -12.45 -1.33
CA ALA A 57 8.33 -12.48 -2.00
C ALA A 57 9.48 -12.11 -1.05
N GLY A 58 9.29 -11.10 -0.19
CA GLY A 58 10.25 -10.73 0.83
C GLY A 58 10.43 -11.79 1.91
N GLU A 59 9.34 -12.40 2.37
CA GLU A 59 9.39 -13.54 3.30
C GLU A 59 10.15 -14.72 2.70
N GLY A 60 9.85 -15.08 1.44
CA GLY A 60 10.56 -16.11 0.70
C GLY A 60 12.06 -15.80 0.55
N THR A 61 12.43 -14.53 0.38
CA THR A 61 13.83 -14.11 0.33
C THR A 61 14.54 -14.40 1.65
N VAL A 62 13.93 -14.02 2.78
CA VAL A 62 14.50 -14.27 4.13
C VAL A 62 14.63 -15.77 4.42
N LEU A 63 13.62 -16.56 4.04
CA LEU A 63 13.59 -18.01 4.29
C LEU A 63 14.59 -18.79 3.42
N ASN A 64 14.97 -18.26 2.25
CA ASN A 64 15.89 -18.90 1.31
C ASN A 64 17.35 -18.46 1.48
N TRP A 65 17.66 -17.60 2.45
CA TRP A 65 19.04 -17.21 2.71
C TRP A 65 19.87 -18.41 3.22
N VAL A 66 20.90 -18.77 2.45
CA VAL A 66 21.87 -19.81 2.82
C VAL A 66 22.86 -19.29 3.85
N ASN A 67 23.32 -18.05 3.66
CA ASN A 67 24.18 -17.34 4.58
C ASN A 67 23.48 -16.08 5.06
N LEU A 68 23.78 -15.65 6.28
CA LEU A 68 23.21 -14.42 6.80
C LEU A 68 23.76 -13.21 6.04
N PRO A 69 22.89 -12.38 5.45
CA PRO A 69 23.35 -11.17 4.81
C PRO A 69 23.90 -10.20 5.85
N ILE A 70 24.94 -9.47 5.46
CA ILE A 70 25.41 -8.31 6.21
C ILE A 70 24.45 -7.17 5.87
N CYS A 71 23.52 -6.88 6.78
CA CYS A 71 22.65 -5.74 6.63
C CYS A 71 23.47 -4.44 6.75
N SER A 72 23.24 -3.50 5.85
CA SER A 72 23.95 -2.23 5.79
C SER A 72 22.99 -1.04 5.81
N ASP A 73 23.54 0.16 6.00
CA ASP A 73 22.78 1.43 5.91
C ASP A 73 22.48 1.83 4.45
N THR A 74 22.93 1.03 3.48
CA THR A 74 22.68 1.22 2.04
C THR A 74 21.78 0.14 1.46
N GLY A 75 21.35 -0.82 2.27
CA GLY A 75 20.47 -1.91 1.85
C GLY A 75 21.14 -3.04 1.08
N ALA A 76 22.43 -2.97 0.75
CA ALA A 76 23.16 -4.04 0.07
C ALA A 76 23.62 -5.11 1.07
N PRO A 77 23.43 -6.42 0.81
CA PRO A 77 23.00 -7.07 -0.43
C PRO A 77 21.50 -7.44 -0.49
N GLY A 78 20.62 -6.62 0.08
CA GLY A 78 19.17 -6.86 0.17
C GLY A 78 18.62 -6.86 1.60
N CYS A 79 19.42 -6.39 2.56
CA CYS A 79 19.01 -6.23 3.95
C CYS A 79 19.48 -4.87 4.49
N TRP A 80 18.59 -4.20 5.21
CA TRP A 80 18.84 -2.94 5.87
C TRP A 80 19.08 -3.12 7.36
N THR A 81 19.99 -2.33 7.92
CA THR A 81 20.06 -2.15 9.38
C THR A 81 18.79 -1.48 9.89
N LYS A 82 18.36 -1.82 11.11
CA LYS A 82 17.19 -1.21 11.74
C LYS A 82 17.23 0.32 11.63
N GLN A 83 16.16 0.91 11.10
CA GLN A 83 15.94 2.36 11.02
C GLN A 83 16.98 3.17 10.21
N SER A 84 17.94 2.57 9.50
CA SER A 84 18.87 3.37 8.67
C SER A 84 18.18 4.07 7.49
N MET A 85 17.01 3.58 7.09
CA MET A 85 16.18 4.21 6.07
C MET A 85 15.36 5.37 6.61
N ASP A 86 15.39 5.67 7.90
CA ASP A 86 14.64 6.77 8.47
C ASP A 86 15.33 8.11 8.13
N PRO A 87 14.68 9.02 7.38
CA PRO A 87 15.28 10.32 7.08
C PRO A 87 15.37 11.23 8.31
N VAL A 88 14.53 11.01 9.33
CA VAL A 88 14.46 11.83 10.54
C VAL A 88 14.35 10.90 11.75
N GLY A 89 15.44 10.21 12.09
CA GLY A 89 15.49 9.23 13.19
C GLY A 89 15.23 9.78 14.61
N THR A 90 14.88 11.07 14.74
CA THR A 90 14.47 11.72 15.99
C THR A 90 12.96 11.86 16.12
N ASP A 91 12.20 11.62 15.06
CA ASP A 91 10.74 11.69 15.12
C ASP A 91 10.12 10.32 15.48
N ALA A 92 8.82 10.34 15.81
CA ALA A 92 8.05 9.14 16.10
C ALA A 92 7.39 8.53 14.86
N THR A 93 7.73 9.02 13.66
CA THR A 93 7.11 8.59 12.42
C THR A 93 7.96 7.51 11.75
N PRO A 94 7.42 6.33 11.48
CA PRO A 94 8.24 5.28 10.90
C PRO A 94 8.66 5.60 9.46
N TRP A 95 9.88 5.20 9.10
CA TRP A 95 10.47 5.46 7.78
C TRP A 95 9.54 5.11 6.61
N TRP A 96 8.76 4.03 6.69
CA TRP A 96 7.90 3.56 5.60
C TRP A 96 6.73 4.50 5.28
N LEU A 97 6.34 5.38 6.22
CA LEU A 97 5.36 6.44 5.98
C LEU A 97 6.00 7.72 5.44
N GLN A 98 7.27 7.96 5.75
CA GLN A 98 8.01 9.14 5.31
C GLN A 98 8.59 8.99 3.89
N ARG A 99 8.91 7.76 3.47
CA ARG A 99 9.53 7.50 2.16
C ARG A 99 8.54 7.57 1.00
N ASN A 100 8.91 8.37 0.00
CA ASN A 100 8.11 8.57 -1.21
C ASN A 100 8.30 7.43 -2.26
N ALA A 101 7.51 7.48 -3.34
CA ALA A 101 7.55 6.47 -4.40
C ALA A 101 8.92 6.33 -5.10
N ALA A 102 9.66 7.43 -5.24
CA ALA A 102 11.00 7.42 -5.84
C ALA A 102 11.99 6.66 -4.96
N TRP A 103 11.95 6.87 -3.64
CA TRP A 103 12.77 6.13 -2.69
C TRP A 103 12.48 4.63 -2.74
N TRP A 104 11.19 4.24 -2.74
CA TRP A 104 10.79 2.84 -2.85
C TRP A 104 11.28 2.21 -4.16
N THR A 105 11.29 2.97 -5.25
CA THR A 105 11.77 2.52 -6.56
C THR A 105 13.28 2.28 -6.58
N ALA A 106 14.04 3.12 -5.88
CA ALA A 106 15.50 3.01 -5.83
C ALA A 106 15.98 1.96 -4.82
N ASN A 107 15.26 1.74 -3.71
CA ASN A 107 15.75 0.99 -2.56
C ASN A 107 14.98 -0.30 -2.27
N GLY A 108 13.75 -0.43 -2.77
CA GLY A 108 12.92 -1.62 -2.58
C GLY A 108 13.09 -2.62 -3.71
N THR A 109 13.12 -3.90 -3.35
CA THR A 109 13.16 -5.01 -4.31
C THR A 109 11.78 -5.21 -4.91
N ALA A 110 11.69 -5.26 -6.24
CA ALA A 110 10.42 -5.47 -6.94
C ALA A 110 10.02 -6.95 -6.90
N ALA A 111 8.73 -7.19 -6.66
CA ALA A 111 8.10 -8.49 -6.84
C ALA A 111 7.28 -8.52 -8.14
N THR A 112 6.77 -9.69 -8.51
CA THR A 112 5.91 -9.86 -9.69
C THR A 112 4.70 -8.94 -9.60
N GLN A 113 4.45 -8.18 -10.66
CA GLN A 113 3.31 -7.27 -10.74
C GLN A 113 2.00 -8.07 -10.91
N PRO A 114 1.03 -7.93 -9.99
CA PRO A 114 -0.29 -8.53 -10.16
C PRO A 114 -1.11 -7.77 -11.21
N GLN A 115 -2.08 -8.47 -11.81
CA GLN A 115 -3.00 -7.87 -12.77
C GLN A 115 -3.77 -6.70 -12.16
N GLY A 116 -3.88 -5.60 -12.90
CA GLY A 116 -4.59 -4.39 -12.47
C GLY A 116 -3.76 -3.41 -11.63
N ALA A 117 -2.59 -3.82 -11.11
CA ALA A 117 -1.68 -2.89 -10.46
C ALA A 117 -0.99 -2.01 -11.52
N VAL A 118 -0.77 -0.73 -11.24
CA VAL A 118 -0.12 0.23 -12.14
C VAL A 118 1.40 0.07 -12.18
N SER A 119 1.99 -0.53 -11.14
CA SER A 119 3.44 -0.74 -11.04
C SER A 119 3.76 -1.99 -10.22
N PRO A 120 4.96 -2.58 -10.39
CA PRO A 120 5.39 -3.70 -9.58
C PRO A 120 5.42 -3.33 -8.09
N PRO A 121 4.81 -4.14 -7.20
CA PRO A 121 4.91 -3.91 -5.78
C PRO A 121 6.34 -4.20 -5.29
N ARG A 122 6.72 -3.56 -4.19
CA ARG A 122 8.11 -3.61 -3.69
C ARG A 122 8.16 -3.95 -2.23
N TYR A 123 9.22 -4.63 -1.81
CA TYR A 123 9.46 -4.92 -0.41
C TYR A 123 10.86 -4.46 0.02
N VAL A 124 11.00 -4.23 1.31
CA VAL A 124 12.27 -3.94 1.96
C VAL A 124 12.39 -4.79 3.21
N ILE A 125 13.58 -5.34 3.44
CA ILE A 125 13.88 -6.20 4.59
C ILE A 125 14.82 -5.45 5.53
N GLU A 126 14.48 -5.39 6.81
CA GLU A 126 15.36 -4.83 7.84
C GLU A 126 15.57 -5.80 9.01
N GLU A 127 16.75 -5.79 9.61
CA GLU A 127 17.08 -6.58 10.81
C GLU A 127 16.53 -5.88 12.07
N ILE A 128 15.67 -6.54 12.85
CA ILE A 128 15.08 -5.93 14.06
C ILE A 128 15.76 -6.34 15.37
N ILE A 129 16.47 -7.46 15.40
CA ILE A 129 17.27 -7.93 16.54
C ILE A 129 18.65 -8.33 16.03
N LYS A 130 19.68 -7.63 16.50
CA LYS A 130 21.08 -8.06 16.32
C LYS A 130 21.35 -9.16 17.35
N PRO A 131 21.97 -10.31 16.99
CA PRO A 131 22.45 -11.23 18.01
C PRO A 131 23.40 -10.48 18.94
N GLY A 132 23.25 -10.66 20.25
CA GLY A 132 24.14 -10.04 21.23
C GLY A 132 25.59 -10.40 20.90
N ASN A 133 26.50 -9.42 20.99
CA ASN A 133 27.93 -9.63 20.85
C ASN A 133 28.39 -10.65 21.90
N SER A 134 28.58 -11.90 21.50
CA SER A 134 29.42 -12.82 22.27
C SER A 134 30.86 -12.41 21.97
N ASN A 135 31.54 -11.86 22.99
CA ASN A 135 32.95 -11.46 22.94
C ASN A 135 33.81 -12.49 22.19
N GLY A 136 34.49 -12.06 21.12
CA GLY A 136 35.48 -12.85 20.39
C GLY A 136 35.32 -12.74 18.88
N ASN A 137 36.45 -12.67 18.16
CA ASN A 137 36.61 -12.66 16.70
C ASN A 137 36.05 -13.90 15.99
N LYS A 138 34.83 -14.33 16.30
CA LYS A 138 34.14 -15.38 15.56
C LYS A 138 33.47 -14.76 14.33
N PRO A 139 33.52 -15.42 13.16
CA PRO A 139 32.71 -15.00 12.03
C PRO A 139 31.21 -14.99 12.45
N ARG A 140 30.43 -14.08 11.86
CA ARG A 140 29.06 -13.72 12.31
C ARG A 140 28.05 -14.87 12.17
N ASP A 141 28.40 -15.86 11.36
CA ASP A 141 27.77 -17.17 11.21
C ASP A 141 27.95 -18.05 12.47
N GLN A 142 28.94 -17.80 13.32
CA GLN A 142 29.18 -18.51 14.58
C GLN A 142 28.82 -17.71 15.83
N GLN A 143 28.32 -16.47 15.67
CA GLN A 143 27.57 -15.74 16.71
C GLN A 143 26.11 -16.24 16.81
N GLN A 144 25.91 -17.52 16.49
CA GLN A 144 24.67 -18.29 16.50
C GLN A 144 24.32 -18.67 17.94
N GLY A 145 23.58 -17.80 18.63
CA GLY A 145 22.94 -18.15 19.89
C GLY A 145 21.52 -17.62 20.03
N GLY A 146 21.09 -16.70 19.16
CA GLY A 146 19.78 -16.06 19.21
C GLY A 146 19.03 -16.17 17.89
N ALA A 147 17.71 -16.37 17.97
CA ALA A 147 16.82 -16.28 16.82
C ALA A 147 16.96 -14.90 16.17
N LYS A 148 17.23 -14.86 14.87
CA LYS A 148 17.33 -13.60 14.10
C LYS A 148 15.99 -13.30 13.47
N PHE A 149 15.50 -12.09 13.73
CA PHE A 149 14.23 -11.62 13.24
C PHE A 149 14.45 -10.50 12.24
N TYR A 150 13.78 -10.63 11.11
CA TYR A 150 13.78 -9.66 10.04
C TYR A 150 12.36 -9.13 9.87
N ARG A 151 12.20 -7.83 9.73
CA ARG A 151 10.94 -7.20 9.36
C ARG A 151 10.92 -6.98 7.86
N VAL A 152 9.91 -7.52 7.20
CA VAL A 152 9.61 -7.28 5.80
C VAL A 152 8.53 -6.21 5.75
N THR A 153 8.81 -5.09 5.10
CA THR A 153 7.83 -4.04 4.81
C THR A 153 7.55 -4.04 3.33
N ALA A 154 6.32 -4.33 2.94
CA ALA A 154 5.87 -4.39 1.56
C ALA A 154 4.99 -3.18 1.20
N ARG A 155 5.16 -2.67 -0.01
CA ARG A 155 4.39 -1.58 -0.60
C ARG A 155 3.74 -2.05 -1.89
N GLY A 156 2.41 -2.10 -1.87
CA GLY A 156 1.56 -2.31 -3.04
C GLY A 156 1.02 -1.01 -3.59
N VAL A 157 0.88 -0.93 -4.91
CA VAL A 157 0.21 0.17 -5.60
C VAL A 157 -0.97 -0.40 -6.40
N GLY A 158 -2.13 0.23 -6.29
CA GLY A 158 -3.36 -0.18 -6.95
C GLY A 158 -3.37 0.09 -8.45
N GLY A 159 -4.57 0.12 -9.03
CA GLY A 159 -4.81 0.62 -10.39
C GLY A 159 -4.56 2.13 -10.53
N SER A 160 -4.57 2.89 -9.44
CA SER A 160 -4.07 4.27 -9.37
C SER A 160 -2.77 4.36 -8.57
N VAL A 161 -1.90 5.29 -8.97
CA VAL A 161 -0.69 5.65 -8.20
C VAL A 161 -1.01 6.25 -6.83
N GLN A 162 -2.26 6.68 -6.61
CA GLN A 162 -2.75 7.22 -5.35
C GLN A 162 -3.21 6.14 -4.35
N SER A 163 -3.57 4.95 -4.83
CA SER A 163 -3.94 3.82 -3.97
C SER A 163 -2.68 3.06 -3.60
N VAL A 164 -2.23 3.26 -2.36
CA VAL A 164 -1.03 2.62 -1.82
C VAL A 164 -1.39 1.90 -0.53
N VAL A 165 -0.96 0.64 -0.43
CA VAL A 165 -1.12 -0.17 0.78
C VAL A 165 0.27 -0.61 1.24
N LEU A 166 0.51 -0.49 2.55
CA LEU A 166 1.72 -0.97 3.20
C LEU A 166 1.36 -2.15 4.10
N LEU A 167 2.10 -3.25 3.99
CA LEU A 167 1.98 -4.42 4.85
C LEU A 167 3.31 -4.71 5.52
N GLN A 168 3.26 -5.29 6.72
CA GLN A 168 4.44 -5.67 7.47
C GLN A 168 4.31 -7.08 8.03
N SER A 169 5.43 -7.80 8.03
CA SER A 169 5.57 -9.12 8.64
C SER A 169 6.93 -9.23 9.31
N VAL A 170 7.00 -10.05 10.35
CA VAL A 170 8.25 -10.38 11.03
C VAL A 170 8.55 -11.85 10.78
N VAL A 171 9.68 -12.10 10.13
CA VAL A 171 10.13 -13.43 9.76
C VAL A 171 11.31 -13.82 10.62
N ARG A 172 11.25 -15.01 11.19
CA ARG A 172 12.39 -15.64 11.84
C ARG A 172 13.15 -16.46 10.81
N MET A 173 14.46 -16.24 10.70
CA MET A 173 15.33 -17.08 9.89
C MET A 173 15.48 -18.47 10.55
N ARG A 174 15.43 -19.53 9.72
CA ARG A 174 15.50 -20.93 10.17
C ARG A 174 16.91 -21.33 10.62
#